data_AF-A0A959MMH1-F1
#
_entry.id   AF-A0A959MMH1-F1
#
_cell.length_a   1.000
_cell.length_b   1.000
_cell.length_c   1.000
_cell.angle_alpha   90.00
_cell.angle_beta   90.00
_cell.angle_gamma   90.00
#
_symmetry.space_group_name_H-M   'P 1'
#
loop_
_entity.id
_entity.type
_entity.pdbx_description
1 polymer ?
#
loop_
_entity_poly.entity_id
_entity_poly.type
_entity_poly.pdbx_seq_one_letter_code
_entity_poly.pdbx_strand_id
1 'polypeptide(L)'
;MRKFFLLLLVLPLITKAQTKTITLEDIFKKGTFRGEFVRADFGESQPEPKLNPEDLVDASGDSIGRPQGTIWSAAKPDLVLIKKEVESIYRRS
;
A
#
# COMPACT_ATOMS: atom_id res chain seq x y z
N MET A 1 -13.09 -45.05 -28.83
CA MET A 1 -12.47 -44.09 -29.76
C MET A 1 -13.49 -43.25 -30.54
N ARG A 2 -14.30 -43.80 -31.46
CA ARG A 2 -15.19 -43.01 -32.36
C ARG A 2 -16.18 -42.07 -31.64
N LYS A 3 -16.74 -42.51 -30.50
CA LYS A 3 -17.71 -41.72 -29.71
C LYS A 3 -17.08 -40.49 -29.05
N PHE A 4 -15.78 -40.53 -28.74
CA PHE A 4 -15.06 -39.43 -28.11
C PHE A 4 -14.82 -38.28 -29.09
N PHE A 5 -14.51 -38.61 -30.35
CA PHE A 5 -14.40 -37.61 -31.42
C PHE A 5 -15.73 -36.93 -31.72
N LEU A 6 -16.85 -37.67 -31.67
CA LEU A 6 -18.19 -37.07 -31.80
C LEU A 6 -18.49 -36.11 -30.65
N LEU A 7 -18.08 -36.43 -29.42
CA LEU A 7 -18.27 -35.57 -28.27
C LEU A 7 -17.45 -34.27 -28.39
N LEU A 8 -16.19 -34.36 -28.84
CA LEU A 8 -15.33 -33.20 -29.11
C LEU A 8 -15.88 -32.31 -30.23
N LEU A 9 -16.51 -32.90 -31.26
CA LEU A 9 -17.12 -32.16 -32.36
C LEU A 9 -18.33 -31.32 -31.91
N VAL A 10 -19.11 -31.83 -30.94
CA VAL A 10 -20.34 -31.16 -30.45
C VAL A 10 -20.06 -30.20 -29.29
N LEU A 11 -18.94 -30.37 -28.59
CA LEU A 11 -18.51 -29.52 -27.48
C LEU A 11 -18.57 -27.99 -27.77
N PRO A 12 -18.06 -27.47 -28.91
CA PRO A 12 -18.07 -26.03 -29.18
C PRO A 12 -19.48 -25.45 -29.41
N LEU A 13 -20.48 -26.29 -29.72
CA LEU A 13 -21.87 -25.84 -29.88
C LEU A 13 -22.56 -25.53 -28.54
N ILE A 14 -22.03 -26.10 -27.44
CA ILE A 14 -22.58 -25.94 -26.09
C ILE A 14 -21.82 -24.85 -25.32
N THR A 15 -20.59 -24.54 -25.72
CA THR A 15 -19.83 -23.43 -25.13
C THR A 15 -20.42 -22.10 -25.59
N LYS A 16 -21.24 -21.48 -24.73
CA LYS A 16 -21.65 -20.08 -24.91
C LYS A 16 -20.49 -19.17 -24.54
N ALA A 17 -19.97 -18.41 -25.50
CA ALA A 17 -19.04 -17.33 -25.22
C ALA A 17 -19.71 -16.29 -24.30
N GLN A 18 -18.99 -15.81 -23.30
CA GLN A 18 -19.49 -14.79 -22.38
C GLN A 18 -19.80 -13.50 -23.15
N THR A 19 -21.08 -13.17 -23.30
CA THR A 19 -21.55 -11.98 -24.02
C THR A 19 -21.52 -10.71 -23.18
N LYS A 20 -21.43 -10.84 -21.84
CA LYS A 20 -21.32 -9.69 -20.93
C LYS A 20 -19.90 -9.13 -21.00
N THR A 21 -19.78 -7.87 -21.41
CA THR A 21 -18.54 -7.09 -21.30
C THR A 21 -18.06 -7.11 -19.86
N ILE A 22 -16.85 -7.60 -19.64
CA ILE A 22 -16.21 -7.61 -18.33
C ILE A 22 -15.76 -6.16 -18.05
N THR A 23 -16.39 -5.52 -17.08
CA THR A 23 -15.96 -4.21 -16.61
C THR A 23 -14.78 -4.34 -15.65
N LEU A 24 -13.97 -3.29 -15.50
CA LEU A 24 -12.90 -3.27 -14.50
C LEU A 24 -13.46 -3.50 -13.09
N GLU A 25 -14.63 -2.94 -12.79
CA GLU A 25 -15.32 -3.14 -11.53
C GLU A 25 -15.68 -4.61 -11.28
N ASP A 26 -16.15 -5.34 -12.30
CA ASP A 26 -16.40 -6.78 -12.21
C ASP A 26 -15.11 -7.56 -11.89
N ILE A 27 -13.96 -7.17 -12.44
CA ILE A 27 -12.66 -7.81 -12.18
C ILE A 27 -12.21 -7.58 -10.74
N PHE A 28 -12.37 -6.36 -10.23
CA PHE A 28 -11.98 -6.01 -8.86
C PHE A 28 -12.88 -6.65 -7.81
N LYS A 29 -14.20 -6.71 -8.04
CA LYS A 29 -15.16 -7.24 -7.06
C LYS A 29 -15.16 -8.75 -6.96
N LYS A 30 -14.94 -9.47 -8.06
CA LYS A 30 -15.09 -10.94 -8.08
C LYS A 30 -13.87 -11.70 -7.56
N GLY A 31 -12.77 -11.03 -7.25
CA GLY A 31 -11.58 -11.65 -6.65
C GLY A 31 -10.92 -12.75 -7.51
N THR A 32 -11.34 -12.94 -8.76
CA THR A 32 -10.99 -14.10 -9.60
C THR A 32 -9.48 -14.23 -9.88
N PHE A 33 -8.72 -13.15 -9.70
CA PHE A 33 -7.27 -13.10 -9.90
C PHE A 33 -6.46 -12.98 -8.60
N ARG A 34 -7.12 -13.06 -7.44
CA ARG A 34 -6.45 -12.98 -6.14
C ARG A 34 -6.43 -14.39 -5.55
N GLY A 35 -5.25 -15.02 -5.55
CA GLY A 35 -5.04 -16.34 -4.92
C GLY A 35 -5.27 -16.31 -3.40
N GLU A 36 -5.31 -15.12 -2.80
CA GLU A 36 -5.58 -14.90 -1.38
C GLU A 36 -6.76 -13.93 -1.20
N PHE A 37 -7.56 -14.18 -0.16
CA PHE A 37 -8.69 -13.34 0.22
C PHE A 37 -8.19 -11.99 0.74
N VAL A 38 -8.28 -10.94 -0.07
CA VAL A 38 -8.04 -9.56 0.37
C VAL A 38 -9.37 -8.98 0.85
N ARG A 39 -9.48 -8.68 2.15
CA ARG A 39 -10.65 -7.97 2.70
C ARG A 39 -10.90 -6.68 1.90
N ALA A 40 -12.14 -6.47 1.47
CA ALA A 40 -12.57 -5.24 0.79
C ALA A 40 -12.71 -4.03 1.73
N ASP A 41 -12.12 -4.14 2.91
CA ASP A 41 -12.07 -3.06 3.88
C ASP A 41 -10.80 -2.27 3.57
N PHE A 42 -10.95 -1.00 3.20
CA PHE A 42 -9.85 -0.05 3.25
C PHE A 42 -9.59 0.19 4.73
N GLY A 43 -8.99 -0.79 5.41
CA GLY A 43 -8.80 -0.77 6.85
C GLY A 43 -8.30 0.60 7.25
N GLU A 44 -8.86 1.12 8.36
CA GLU A 44 -8.50 2.42 8.93
C GLU A 44 -7.01 2.65 8.70
N SER A 45 -6.69 3.69 7.94
CA SER A 45 -5.31 4.08 7.69
C SER A 45 -4.62 4.03 9.04
N GLN A 46 -3.63 3.13 9.19
CA GLN A 46 -2.88 3.02 10.43
C GLN A 46 -2.55 4.45 10.86
N PRO A 47 -2.95 4.87 12.07
CA PRO A 47 -2.82 6.25 12.47
C PRO A 47 -1.39 6.66 12.17
N GLU A 48 -1.23 7.67 11.32
CA GLU A 48 0.11 8.15 10.97
C GLU A 48 0.88 8.34 12.27
N PRO A 49 2.10 7.79 12.39
CA PRO A 49 2.84 7.84 13.62
C PRO A 49 2.98 9.31 14.04
N LYS A 50 2.24 9.68 15.08
CA LYS A 50 2.14 11.06 15.53
C LYS A 50 3.22 11.28 16.57
N LEU A 51 4.38 11.73 16.12
CA LEU A 51 5.49 12.09 16.99
C LEU A 51 5.24 13.49 17.56
N ASN A 52 5.04 13.58 18.87
CA ASN A 52 4.94 14.84 19.60
C ASN A 52 6.37 15.30 19.98
N PRO A 53 6.94 16.32 19.33
CA PRO A 53 8.32 16.71 19.57
C PRO A 53 8.56 17.37 20.94
N GLU A 54 7.50 17.84 21.60
CA GLU A 54 7.57 18.46 22.92
C GLU A 54 7.89 17.44 24.03
N ASP A 55 7.52 16.18 23.81
CA ASP A 55 7.74 15.08 24.75
C ASP A 55 9.14 14.47 24.61
N LEU A 56 9.94 14.94 23.65
CA LEU A 56 11.25 14.36 23.37
C LEU A 56 12.36 15.07 24.14
N VAL A 57 13.13 14.26 24.86
CA VAL A 57 14.33 14.64 25.59
C VAL A 57 15.55 13.95 24.99
N ASP A 58 16.70 14.62 25.06
CA ASP A 58 17.96 14.03 24.67
C ASP A 58 18.52 13.08 25.74
N ALA A 59 19.69 12.50 25.46
CA ALA A 59 20.37 11.59 26.40
C ALA A 59 20.85 12.30 27.69
N SER A 60 20.94 13.62 27.69
CA SER A 60 21.31 14.45 28.84
C SER A 60 20.10 14.87 29.67
N GLY A 61 18.88 14.63 29.17
CA GLY A 61 17.61 15.03 29.79
C GLY A 61 17.11 16.40 29.36
N ASP A 62 17.76 17.07 28.41
CA ASP A 62 17.36 18.36 27.90
C ASP A 62 16.27 18.21 26.82
N SER A 63 15.28 19.11 26.83
CA SER A 63 14.21 19.09 25.84
C SER A 63 14.74 19.41 24.44
N ILE A 64 14.31 18.63 23.45
CA ILE A 64 14.67 18.85 22.05
C ILE A 64 14.05 20.15 21.51
N GLY A 65 12.95 20.61 22.11
CA GLY A 65 12.26 21.84 21.73
C GLY A 65 11.57 21.74 20.37
N ARG A 66 11.42 22.88 19.67
CA ARG A 66 10.73 22.92 18.36
C ARG A 66 11.68 22.49 17.24
N PRO A 67 11.44 21.36 16.56
CA PRO A 67 12.34 20.88 15.52
C PRO A 67 12.24 21.74 14.25
N GLN A 68 13.36 21.92 13.57
CA GLN A 68 13.41 22.62 12.28
C GLN A 68 12.95 21.73 11.12
N GLY A 69 12.96 20.41 11.32
CA GLY A 69 12.40 19.44 10.39
C GLY A 69 12.48 18.00 10.90
N THR A 70 11.67 17.13 10.30
CA THR A 70 11.53 15.73 10.69
C THR A 70 11.57 14.86 9.43
N ILE A 71 12.39 13.81 9.41
CA ILE A 71 12.50 12.86 8.31
C ILE A 71 12.07 11.47 8.80
N TRP A 72 11.05 10.91 8.16
CA TRP A 72 10.54 9.57 8.43
C TRP A 72 11.28 8.53 7.59
N SER A 73 11.63 7.40 8.20
CA SER A 73 12.23 6.29 7.46
C SER A 73 11.17 5.50 6.69
N ALA A 74 11.33 5.40 5.38
CA ALA A 74 10.44 4.61 4.52
C ALA A 74 10.53 3.10 4.77
N ALA A 75 11.67 2.61 5.28
CA ALA A 75 11.89 1.19 5.52
C ALA A 75 11.50 0.75 6.95
N LYS A 76 11.46 1.69 7.91
CA LYS A 76 11.18 1.45 9.32
C LYS A 76 10.33 2.58 9.88
N PRO A 77 9.00 2.43 9.95
CA PRO A 77 8.09 3.52 10.33
C PRO A 77 8.33 4.05 11.75
N ASP A 78 8.93 3.23 12.63
CA ASP A 78 9.22 3.59 14.01
C ASP A 78 10.50 4.45 14.16
N LEU A 79 11.26 4.66 13.08
CA LEU A 79 12.49 5.45 13.10
C LEU A 79 12.31 6.81 12.44
N VAL A 80 12.70 7.84 13.18
CA VAL A 80 12.57 9.24 12.77
C VAL A 80 13.88 9.98 13.04
N LEU A 81 14.29 10.81 12.09
CA LEU A 81 15.40 11.75 12.26
C LEU A 81 14.86 13.16 12.50
N ILE A 82 15.28 13.78 13.59
CA ILE A 82 14.89 15.14 13.97
C ILE A 82 16.05 16.09 13.71
N LYS A 83 15.79 17.16 12.97
CA LYS A 83 16.76 18.20 12.67
C LYS A 83 16.65 19.35 13.68
N LYS A 84 17.75 19.62 14.37
CA LYS A 84 17.95 20.75 15.28
C LYS A 84 19.21 21.50 14.85
N GLU A 85 19.19 22.83 14.92
CA GLU A 85 20.35 23.70 14.64
C GLU A 85 21.00 23.47 13.26
N VAL A 86 20.19 23.39 12.20
CA VAL A 86 20.70 23.24 10.84
C VAL A 86 21.33 24.55 10.38
N GLU A 87 22.66 24.58 10.27
CA GLU A 87 23.38 25.70 9.66
C GLU A 87 23.32 25.60 8.12
N SER A 88 23.07 26.73 7.45
CA SER A 88 23.09 26.79 6.00
C SER A 88 24.54 26.75 5.48
N ILE A 89 24.83 25.83 4.56
CA ILE A 89 26.16 25.70 3.93
C ILE A 89 26.58 26.99 3.20
N TYR A 90 25.61 27.76 2.69
CA TYR A 90 25.88 29.04 2.04
C TYR A 90 25.64 30.19 3.01
N ARG A 91 26.69 30.97 3.30
CA ARG A 91 26.54 32.29 3.95
C ARG A 91 26.10 33.30 2.89
N ARG A 92 25.01 34.01 3.15
CA ARG A 92 24.66 35.20 2.35
C ARG A 92 25.76 36.24 2.61
N SER A 93 26.49 36.61 1.57
CA SER A 93 27.46 37.72 1.58
C SER A 93 26.74 39.06 1.68
#